data_AF-A0AAU9E133-F1
#
_entry.id   AF-A0AAU9E133-F1
#
_cell.length_a   1.000
_cell.length_b   1.000
_cell.length_c   1.000
_cell.angle_alpha   90.00
_cell.angle_beta   90.00
_cell.angle_gamma   90.00
#
_symmetry.space_group_name_H-M   'P 1'
#
loop_
_entity.id
_entity.type
_entity.pdbx_description
1 polymer ?
#
loop_
_entity_poly.entity_id
_entity_poly.type
_entity_poly.pdbx_seq_one_letter_code
_entity_poly.pdbx_strand_id
1 'polypeptide(L)'
;MIYELNKKNYPKAEKLFTKLKTNAAIESIFNNKNEARLFVDNPENPKSIFILNSWAYYYLAGESENNYFNSSLVEFLENEFFPECVKTNNNTGFAFYPDTDEWCKKIEELFSNLNLSKSGKTYFNFEEKRFNKNWRV
;
A
#
# COMPACT_ATOMS: atom_id res chain seq x y z
N MET A 1 4.57 -13.62 -11.94
CA MET A 1 4.61 -14.10 -10.55
C MET A 1 5.12 -12.97 -9.67
N ILE A 2 4.37 -12.66 -8.62
CA ILE A 2 4.81 -11.79 -7.52
C ILE A 2 5.39 -12.66 -6.40
N TYR A 3 6.29 -12.09 -5.62
CA TYR A 3 6.98 -12.77 -4.53
C TYR A 3 6.61 -12.15 -3.20
N GLU A 4 6.13 -12.97 -2.26
CA GLU A 4 5.94 -12.52 -0.88
C GLU A 4 7.31 -12.42 -0.17
N LEU A 5 7.61 -11.22 0.35
CA LEU A 5 8.84 -10.97 1.07
C LEU A 5 8.80 -11.57 2.47
N ASN A 6 9.94 -12.14 2.89
CA ASN A 6 10.18 -12.41 4.29
C ASN A 6 10.38 -11.08 5.06
N LYS A 7 9.88 -10.99 6.30
CA LYS A 7 10.03 -9.82 7.18
C LYS A 7 11.46 -9.27 7.27
N LYS A 8 12.48 -10.14 7.25
CA LYS A 8 13.90 -9.74 7.28
C LYS A 8 14.32 -8.91 6.04
N ASN A 9 13.59 -9.03 4.94
CA ASN A 9 13.88 -8.38 3.66
C ASN A 9 12.99 -7.15 3.39
N TYR A 10 12.06 -6.80 4.29
CA TYR A 10 11.20 -5.63 4.12
C TYR A 10 11.98 -4.33 3.83
N PRO A 11 13.12 -4.04 4.49
CA PRO A 11 13.89 -2.83 4.22
C PRO A 11 14.34 -2.67 2.75
N LYS A 12 14.46 -3.76 1.97
CA LYS A 12 14.84 -3.69 0.55
C LYS A 12 13.83 -2.90 -0.30
N ALA A 13 12.56 -2.90 0.11
CA ALA A 13 11.46 -2.27 -0.62
C ALA A 13 11.02 -0.92 -0.03
N GLU A 14 11.51 -0.54 1.15
CA GLU A 14 11.15 0.73 1.81
C GLU A 14 11.46 1.94 0.92
N LYS A 15 12.60 1.91 0.22
CA LYS A 15 13.05 2.96 -0.71
C LYS A 15 12.08 3.23 -1.87
N LEU A 16 11.14 2.33 -2.16
CA LEU A 16 10.15 2.50 -3.22
C LEU A 16 9.07 3.51 -2.85
N PHE A 17 8.87 3.77 -1.55
CA PHE A 17 7.93 4.78 -1.08
C PHE A 17 8.58 6.16 -1.08
N THR A 18 8.00 7.07 -1.86
CA THR A 18 8.52 8.42 -2.06
C THR A 18 7.63 9.47 -1.41
N LYS A 19 6.30 9.37 -1.55
CA LYS A 19 5.34 10.35 -1.02
C LYS A 19 4.78 9.93 0.33
N LEU A 20 4.57 8.63 0.53
CA LEU A 20 4.04 8.08 1.77
C LEU A 20 5.15 7.68 2.75
N LYS A 21 6.40 8.07 2.52
CA LYS A 21 7.55 7.73 3.39
C LYS A 21 7.35 8.17 4.85
N THR A 22 6.64 9.26 5.09
CA THR A 22 6.33 9.78 6.45
C THR A 22 4.99 9.26 6.99
N ASN A 23 4.35 8.32 6.29
CA ASN A 23 3.12 7.70 6.77
C ASN A 23 3.47 6.72 7.91
N ALA A 24 2.99 7.01 9.12
CA ALA A 24 3.25 6.20 10.30
C ALA A 24 2.84 4.73 10.14
N ALA A 25 1.79 4.43 9.36
CA ALA A 25 1.40 3.05 9.08
C ALA A 25 2.46 2.35 8.23
N ILE A 26 3.02 3.01 7.22
CA ILE A 26 4.08 2.43 6.38
C ILE A 26 5.36 2.25 7.18
N GLU A 27 5.76 3.27 7.93
CA GLU A 27 6.93 3.21 8.81
C GLU A 27 6.82 2.05 9.82
N SER A 28 5.64 1.86 10.42
CA SER A 28 5.41 0.77 11.37
C SER A 28 5.50 -0.63 10.74
N ILE A 29 5.12 -0.77 9.46
CA ILE A 29 5.19 -2.04 8.73
C ILE A 29 6.66 -2.39 8.46
N PHE A 30 7.45 -1.45 7.93
CA PHE A 30 8.88 -1.67 7.66
C PHE A 30 9.69 -1.92 8.94
N ASN A 31 9.26 -1.36 10.07
CA ASN A 31 9.85 -1.61 11.39
C ASN A 31 9.32 -2.87 12.10
N ASN A 32 8.55 -3.73 11.41
CA ASN A 32 7.94 -4.94 11.96
C ASN A 32 7.10 -4.70 13.23
N LYS A 33 6.46 -3.53 13.34
CA LYS A 33 5.55 -3.17 14.44
C LYS A 33 4.10 -3.48 14.10
N ASN A 34 3.76 -3.48 12.82
CA ASN A 34 2.45 -3.85 12.32
C ASN A 34 2.55 -5.05 11.37
N GLU A 35 1.63 -6.01 11.52
CA GLU A 35 1.54 -7.18 10.66
C GLU A 35 1.06 -6.77 9.26
N ALA A 36 1.80 -7.23 8.25
CA ALA A 36 1.47 -7.05 6.84
C ALA A 36 2.10 -8.16 6.00
N ARG A 37 1.59 -8.34 4.79
CA ARG A 37 2.20 -9.17 3.75
C ARG A 37 2.66 -8.27 2.62
N LEU A 38 3.91 -8.40 2.21
CA LEU A 38 4.55 -7.54 1.21
C LEU A 38 4.85 -8.37 -0.02
N PHE A 39 4.36 -7.95 -1.18
CA PHE A 39 4.55 -8.61 -2.46
C PHE A 39 5.34 -7.71 -3.39
N VAL A 40 6.36 -8.26 -4.03
CA VAL A 40 7.23 -7.54 -4.96
C VAL A 40 7.40 -8.29 -6.27
N ASP A 41 7.87 -7.59 -7.30
CA ASP A 41 8.25 -8.17 -8.58
C ASP A 41 9.58 -8.95 -8.52
N ASN A 42 10.50 -8.52 -7.65
CA ASN A 42 11.79 -9.19 -7.44
C ASN A 42 12.25 -9.08 -5.97
N PRO A 43 12.58 -10.19 -5.28
CA PRO A 43 12.94 -10.17 -3.86
C PRO A 43 14.34 -9.60 -3.56
N GLU A 44 15.22 -9.53 -4.56
CA GLU A 44 16.58 -9.02 -4.41
C GLU A 44 16.69 -7.54 -4.79
N ASN A 45 16.02 -7.14 -5.86
CA ASN A 45 15.95 -5.74 -6.28
C ASN A 45 14.52 -5.35 -6.69
N PRO A 46 13.63 -5.12 -5.70
CA PRO A 46 12.24 -4.81 -5.97
C PRO A 46 12.12 -3.47 -6.68
N LYS A 47 11.26 -3.42 -7.70
CA LYS A 47 10.89 -2.21 -8.43
C LYS A 47 9.47 -1.77 -8.16
N SER A 48 8.59 -2.72 -7.85
CA SER A 48 7.19 -2.47 -7.53
C SER A 48 6.83 -3.26 -6.28
N ILE A 49 6.00 -2.68 -5.43
CA ILE A 49 5.56 -3.31 -4.18
C ILE A 49 4.06 -3.12 -3.96
N PHE A 50 3.43 -4.18 -3.48
CA PHE A 50 2.08 -4.20 -2.95
C PHE A 50 2.10 -4.65 -1.50
N ILE A 51 1.40 -3.94 -0.61
CA ILE A 51 1.33 -4.25 0.82
C ILE A 51 -0.10 -4.55 1.21
N LEU A 52 -0.37 -5.77 1.69
CA LEU A 52 -1.60 -6.13 2.39
C LEU A 52 -1.42 -5.90 3.89
N ASN A 53 -2.02 -4.86 4.44
CA ASN A 53 -2.09 -4.67 5.88
C ASN A 53 -3.32 -5.38 6.47
N SER A 54 -3.24 -5.88 7.70
CA SER A 54 -4.34 -6.54 8.43
C SER A 54 -5.59 -5.67 8.62
N TRP A 55 -5.48 -4.35 8.50
CA TRP A 55 -6.58 -3.39 8.63
C TRP A 55 -7.24 -3.00 7.31
N ALA A 56 -7.14 -3.84 6.27
CA ALA A 56 -7.70 -3.60 4.92
C ALA A 56 -7.17 -2.32 4.22
N TYR A 57 -5.97 -1.89 4.58
CA TYR A 57 -5.23 -0.84 3.88
C TYR A 57 -4.23 -1.46 2.93
N TYR A 58 -4.34 -1.11 1.64
CA TYR A 58 -3.52 -1.68 0.58
C TYR A 58 -2.62 -0.63 -0.04
N TYR A 59 -1.30 -0.78 0.13
CA TYR A 59 -0.35 0.23 -0.35
C TYR A 59 0.33 -0.23 -1.65
N LEU A 60 0.49 0.68 -2.59
CA LEU A 60 1.18 0.45 -3.87
C LEU A 60 2.27 1.51 -4.08
N ALA A 61 3.48 1.08 -4.41
CA ALA A 61 4.61 1.98 -4.65
C ALA A 61 5.62 1.42 -5.66
N GLY A 62 6.56 2.26 -6.08
CA GLY A 62 7.57 1.93 -7.08
C GLY A 62 7.09 2.15 -8.53
N GLU A 63 7.60 1.37 -9.49
CA GLU A 63 7.29 1.48 -10.92
C GLU A 63 5.84 1.03 -11.22
N SER A 64 4.95 1.97 -11.58
CA SER A 64 3.55 1.69 -11.93
C SER A 64 3.36 1.00 -13.28
N GLU A 65 4.31 1.18 -14.21
CA GLU A 65 4.27 0.58 -15.57
C GLU A 65 4.90 -0.82 -15.62
N ASN A 66 5.13 -1.45 -14.47
CA ASN A 66 5.63 -2.82 -14.39
C ASN A 66 4.52 -3.82 -14.75
N ASN A 67 4.26 -4.01 -16.04
CA ASN A 67 3.15 -4.83 -16.54
C ASN A 67 3.19 -6.27 -16.01
N TYR A 68 4.38 -6.86 -15.86
CA TYR A 68 4.51 -8.21 -15.32
C TYR A 68 4.02 -8.28 -13.87
N PHE A 69 4.42 -7.32 -13.04
CA PHE A 69 3.95 -7.19 -11.67
C PHE A 69 2.44 -6.96 -11.63
N ASN A 70 1.95 -6.01 -12.42
CA ASN A 70 0.54 -5.61 -12.45
C ASN A 70 -0.39 -6.78 -12.82
N SER A 71 -0.09 -7.50 -13.91
CA SER A 71 -0.89 -8.67 -14.31
C SER A 71 -0.88 -9.75 -13.23
N SER A 72 0.28 -10.01 -12.63
CA SER A 72 0.42 -11.00 -11.56
C SER A 72 -0.34 -10.59 -10.28
N LEU A 73 -0.37 -9.29 -9.97
CA LEU A 73 -1.08 -8.74 -8.82
C LEU A 73 -2.60 -8.84 -9.02
N VAL A 74 -3.10 -8.49 -10.20
CA VAL A 74 -4.52 -8.63 -10.54
C VAL A 74 -4.95 -10.09 -10.44
N GLU A 75 -4.17 -11.01 -11.02
CA GLU A 75 -4.45 -12.45 -10.94
C GLU A 75 -4.52 -12.93 -9.49
N PHE A 76 -3.55 -12.56 -8.65
CA PHE A 76 -3.56 -12.89 -7.22
C PHE A 76 -4.80 -12.32 -6.49
N LEU A 77 -5.16 -11.06 -6.77
CA LEU A 77 -6.30 -10.43 -6.10
C LEU A 77 -7.63 -11.07 -6.51
N GLU A 78 -7.83 -11.32 -7.80
CA GLU A 78 -9.08 -11.87 -8.34
C GLU A 78 -9.26 -13.36 -8.01
N ASN A 79 -8.19 -14.15 -8.06
CA ASN A 79 -8.30 -15.60 -7.95
C ASN A 79 -8.08 -16.13 -6.52
N GLU A 80 -7.34 -15.39 -5.68
CA GLU A 80 -6.99 -15.84 -4.33
C GLU A 80 -7.63 -14.93 -3.27
N PHE A 81 -7.26 -13.64 -3.28
CA PHE A 81 -7.56 -12.75 -2.16
C PHE A 81 -9.05 -12.38 -2.06
N PHE A 82 -9.67 -11.85 -3.12
CA PHE A 82 -11.08 -11.45 -3.09
C PHE A 82 -12.03 -12.63 -2.82
N PRO A 83 -11.85 -13.82 -3.43
CA PRO A 83 -12.66 -14.99 -3.10
C PRO A 83 -12.55 -15.40 -1.63
N GLU A 84 -11.37 -15.30 -1.01
CA GLU A 84 -11.18 -15.60 0.41
C GLU A 84 -11.90 -14.60 1.32
N CYS A 85 -11.85 -13.31 1.01
CA CYS A 85 -12.58 -12.27 1.76
C CYS A 85 -14.09 -12.51 1.74
N VAL A 86 -14.65 -12.88 0.58
CA VAL A 86 -16.08 -13.21 0.46
C VAL A 86 -16.46 -14.42 1.31
N LYS A 87 -15.64 -15.48 1.29
CA LYS A 87 -15.90 -16.71 2.08
C LYS A 87 -15.90 -16.46 3.59
N THR A 88 -15.05 -15.54 4.06
CA THR A 88 -14.86 -15.27 5.49
C THR A 88 -15.85 -14.24 6.05
N ASN A 89 -16.76 -13.70 5.22
CA ASN A 89 -17.67 -12.60 5.56
C ASN A 89 -16.94 -11.36 6.12
N ASN A 90 -15.66 -11.21 5.77
CA ASN A 90 -14.90 -10.02 6.09
C ASN A 90 -15.32 -8.92 5.12
N ASN A 91 -15.80 -7.82 5.71
CA ASN A 91 -16.34 -6.63 5.05
C ASN A 91 -15.57 -6.26 3.76
N THR A 92 -16.27 -6.14 2.63
CA THR A 92 -15.72 -6.05 1.27
C THR A 92 -15.15 -4.68 0.89
N GLY A 93 -14.95 -3.80 1.87
CA GLY A 93 -14.41 -2.46 1.66
C GLY A 93 -12.88 -2.52 1.51
N PHE A 94 -12.40 -2.49 0.26
CA PHE A 94 -10.97 -2.40 -0.01
C PHE A 94 -10.54 -0.96 -0.27
N ALA A 95 -9.51 -0.48 0.42
CA ALA A 95 -8.98 0.87 0.23
C ALA A 95 -7.52 0.80 -0.26
N PHE A 96 -7.31 1.20 -1.51
CA PHE A 96 -5.98 1.38 -2.08
C PHE A 96 -5.38 2.74 -1.70
N TYR A 97 -4.10 2.72 -1.36
CA TYR A 97 -3.25 3.86 -1.01
C TYR A 97 -2.08 3.90 -1.98
N PRO A 98 -2.26 4.50 -3.17
CA PRO A 98 -1.17 4.70 -4.11
C PRO A 98 -0.14 5.68 -3.53
N ASP A 99 1.15 5.36 -3.67
CA ASP A 99 2.24 6.29 -3.31
C ASP A 99 2.29 7.49 -4.25
N THR A 100 1.99 7.30 -5.54
CA THR A 100 2.11 8.38 -6.54
C THR A 100 0.86 8.53 -7.38
N ASP A 101 0.76 9.66 -8.09
CA ASP A 101 -0.36 9.92 -9.01
C ASP A 101 -0.38 8.94 -10.18
N GLU A 102 0.79 8.45 -10.61
CA GLU A 102 0.92 7.40 -11.63
C GLU A 102 0.30 6.09 -11.13
N TRP A 103 0.57 5.69 -9.89
CA TRP A 103 -0.10 4.54 -9.28
C TRP A 103 -1.61 4.76 -9.14
N CYS A 104 -2.05 5.97 -8.83
CA CYS A 104 -3.48 6.28 -8.77
C CYS A 104 -4.15 6.04 -10.13
N LYS A 105 -3.56 6.53 -11.23
CA LYS A 105 -4.06 6.29 -12.58
C LYS A 105 -4.01 4.80 -12.94
N LYS A 106 -2.91 4.13 -12.59
CA LYS A 106 -2.74 2.70 -12.87
C LYS A 106 -3.80 1.84 -12.18
N ILE A 107 -4.17 2.14 -10.94
CA ILE A 107 -5.25 1.44 -10.22
C ILE A 107 -6.59 1.62 -10.95
N GLU A 108 -6.89 2.85 -11.40
CA GLU A 108 -8.10 3.13 -12.18
C GLU A 108 -8.14 2.34 -13.50
N GLU A 109 -6.98 2.15 -14.16
CA GLU A 109 -6.84 1.31 -15.35
C GLU A 109 -7.02 -0.18 -15.06
N LEU A 110 -6.27 -0.71 -14.07
CA LEU A 110 -6.25 -2.14 -13.74
C LEU A 110 -7.60 -2.65 -13.25
N PHE A 111 -8.35 -1.82 -12.54
CA PHE A 111 -9.64 -2.16 -11.96
C PHE A 111 -10.78 -1.36 -12.57
N SER A 112 -10.67 -1.03 -13.85
CA SER A 112 -11.67 -0.27 -14.61
C SER A 112 -13.05 -0.95 -14.70
N ASN A 113 -13.10 -2.27 -14.47
CA ASN A 113 -14.32 -3.06 -14.35
C ASN A 113 -14.99 -2.99 -12.96
N LEU A 114 -14.35 -2.36 -11.97
CA LEU A 114 -14.86 -2.22 -10.60
C LEU A 114 -15.43 -0.82 -10.35
N ASN A 115 -16.38 -0.74 -9.42
CA ASN A 115 -16.91 0.55 -8.94
C ASN A 115 -15.93 1.18 -7.95
N LEU A 116 -14.94 1.89 -8.48
CA LEU A 116 -13.97 2.64 -7.68
C LEU A 116 -14.56 3.97 -7.20
N SER A 117 -14.35 4.28 -5.92
CA SER A 117 -14.59 5.63 -5.38
C SER A 117 -13.29 6.22 -4.88
N LYS A 118 -13.08 7.50 -5.17
CA LYS A 118 -11.87 8.23 -4.78
C LYS A 118 -12.17 9.13 -3.59
N SER A 119 -11.37 9.02 -2.55
CA SER A 119 -11.40 9.94 -1.42
C SER A 119 -10.02 10.59 -1.25
N GLY A 120 -10.00 11.92 -1.14
CA GLY A 120 -8.79 12.66 -0.86
C GLY A 120 -8.45 12.61 0.63
N LYS A 121 -7.17 12.41 0.96
CA LYS A 121 -6.65 12.58 2.32
C LYS A 121 -5.66 13.73 2.33
N THR A 122 -5.80 14.61 3.31
CA THR A 122 -4.82 15.68 3.56
C THR A 122 -3.99 15.28 4.75
N TYR A 123 -2.67 15.24 4.56
CA TYR A 123 -1.71 15.00 5.63
C TYR A 123 -1.23 16.35 6.18
N PHE A 124 -1.17 16.46 7.50
CA PHE A 124 -0.71 17.66 8.18
C PHE A 124 0.67 17.41 8.77
N ASN A 125 1.59 18.35 8.54
CA ASN A 125 2.85 18.38 9.25
C ASN A 125 2.68 19.23 10.50
N PHE A 126 3.15 18.73 11.64
CA PHE A 126 3.15 19.49 12.88
C PHE A 126 4.16 20.64 12.78
N GLU A 127 3.69 21.87 13.05
CA GLU A 127 4.54 23.05 13.07
C GLU A 127 4.67 23.57 14.51
N GLU A 128 5.75 23.15 15.20
CA GLU A 128 5.97 23.45 16.62
C GLU A 128 5.90 24.96 16.93
N LYS A 129 6.39 25.82 16.02
CA LYS A 129 6.39 27.27 16.18
C LYS A 129 4.99 27.88 16.31
N ARG A 130 3.97 27.22 15.75
CA ARG A 130 2.57 27.65 15.83
C ARG A 130 1.83 27.02 17.00
N PHE A 131 2.48 26.10 17.71
CA PHE A 131 1.89 25.41 18.84
C PHE A 131 2.15 26.22 20.13
N ASN A 132 1.09 26.81 20.69
CA ASN A 132 1.18 27.45 22.00
C ASN A 132 1.29 26.37 23.09
N LYS A 133 2.43 26.31 23.77
CA LYS A 133 2.72 25.34 24.84
C LYS A 133 1.79 25.50 26.06
N ASN A 134 1.09 26.63 26.18
CA ASN A 134 0.20 26.98 27.29
C ASN A 134 -1.29 26.75 26.96
N TRP A 135 -1.65 25.73 26.18
CA TRP A 135 -3.05 25.46 25.78
C TRP A 135 -4.00 25.07 26.93
N ARG A 136 -3.49 24.97 28.17
CA ARG A 136 -4.25 24.62 29.39
C ARG A 136 -4.31 25.73 30.44
N VAL A 137 -3.98 26.99 30.10
CA VAL A 137 -4.14 28.12 31.03
C VAL A 137 -5.55 28.68 30.93
#